data_AF-V4QIT0-F1
#
_entry.id   AF-V4QIT0-F1
#
_cell.length_a   1.000
_cell.length_b   1.000
_cell.length_c   1.000
_cell.angle_alpha   90.00
_cell.angle_beta   90.00
_cell.angle_gamma   90.00
#
_symmetry.space_group_name_H-M   'P 1'
#
loop_
_entity.id
_entity.type
_entity.pdbx_description
1 polymer ?
#
loop_
_entity_poly.entity_id
_entity_poly.type
_entity_poly.pdbx_seq_one_letter_code
_entity_poly.pdbx_strand_id
1 'polypeptide(L)'
;MATATVSQVQALYVGYLGRAGDQAGLDFWLDAIRNDVSTLESVALGFTLSEEYQGLYGGLPVEEFVATVYRNVLGRDPDEEGLAFWVNEIGNGVISADTLVASMINSLGEVDQRTIDNKIFVANTYTVAAGDNYTPAAGARIVADVSSDPASVSAALEMLEDGSLPGAVPGLALFNAIAAAEAELAGYGEQLATDFPDWDADDSGEVSLTEAQGALDSAIAVRAAIGGGETTNVLAARLDTAEANYANARAAAVAQQGGNQAVTEYEAAVEASLALEENDPADEAAAQAGFNAAIGSSATVSYASLDALTSAAVTDYATLYAALSDPATASAERADLVEAVSGLSFGQQVAALAANDLAITEADAAVTATEGAVTALGSAGTSYLATSQARIVAMDLLEDAQEADAAVAAIQPIVDQFSSLDRAVDTAETAFSTYLAANPNVNYDELDDGAAAGSTGNDVFVFAEAPTTADFAIANFGAQGNDSLVIGGAFAYNEGATSAGDNNVSEFFIVQGAAGAQIVIETTPFASSSVTAGTNGSITASPDAAVITLTGVSADELQFSNGVISHVA
;
A
#
# COMPACT_ATOMS: atom_id res chain seq x y z
N MET A 1 40.83 -28.09 12.56
CA MET A 1 40.15 -27.03 13.36
C MET A 1 38.67 -27.36 13.23
N ALA A 2 37.98 -27.63 14.33
CA ALA A 2 36.59 -28.08 14.28
C ALA A 2 35.69 -26.90 13.93
N THR A 3 35.04 -26.94 12.76
CA THR A 3 33.91 -26.07 12.46
C THR A 3 32.77 -26.42 13.39
N ALA A 4 32.30 -25.47 14.21
CA ALA A 4 31.10 -25.68 14.99
C ALA A 4 29.89 -25.84 14.07
N THR A 5 29.00 -26.79 14.37
CA THR A 5 27.73 -26.96 13.65
C THR A 5 26.65 -26.06 14.27
N VAL A 6 25.61 -25.75 13.50
CA VAL A 6 24.39 -25.08 13.99
C VAL A 6 23.89 -25.77 15.27
N SER A 7 23.87 -27.11 15.29
CA SER A 7 23.46 -27.92 16.43
C SER A 7 24.27 -27.66 17.71
N GLN A 8 25.57 -27.36 17.60
CA GLN A 8 26.41 -27.09 18.77
C GLN A 8 26.10 -25.73 19.39
N VAL A 9 25.83 -24.70 18.57
CA VAL A 9 25.39 -23.39 19.08
C VAL A 9 23.96 -23.47 19.60
N GLN A 10 23.08 -24.21 18.91
CA GLN A 10 21.70 -24.46 19.36
C GLN A 10 21.68 -25.16 20.73
N ALA A 11 22.59 -26.10 20.97
CA ALA A 11 22.72 -26.77 22.27
C ALA A 11 23.01 -25.79 23.41
N LEU A 12 23.74 -24.70 23.13
CA LEU A 12 24.00 -23.65 24.13
C LEU A 12 22.74 -22.83 24.40
N TYR A 13 21.98 -22.44 23.37
CA TYR A 13 20.67 -21.80 23.54
C TYR A 13 19.72 -22.67 24.36
N VAL A 14 19.57 -23.94 23.99
CA VAL A 14 18.68 -24.88 24.70
C VAL A 14 19.18 -25.09 26.14
N GLY A 15 20.46 -25.38 26.34
CA GLY A 15 21.00 -25.72 27.65
C GLY A 15 21.06 -24.53 28.61
N TYR A 16 21.57 -23.38 28.17
CA TYR A 16 21.73 -22.20 29.02
C TYR A 16 20.51 -21.29 29.06
N LEU A 17 19.69 -21.21 28.02
CA LEU A 17 18.56 -20.28 28.00
C LEU A 17 17.20 -20.99 28.00
N GLY A 18 17.18 -22.32 27.89
CA GLY A 18 15.94 -23.11 27.91
C GLY A 18 15.07 -22.91 26.67
N ARG A 19 15.62 -22.34 25.60
CA ARG A 19 14.87 -21.99 24.37
C ARG A 19 15.65 -22.28 23.10
N ALA A 20 14.95 -22.34 21.99
CA ALA A 20 15.56 -22.27 20.65
C ALA A 20 16.21 -20.89 20.42
N GLY A 21 17.34 -20.85 19.70
CA GLY A 21 17.93 -19.59 19.25
C GLY A 21 17.16 -18.94 18.10
N ASP A 22 17.28 -17.63 17.93
CA ASP A 22 16.79 -16.94 16.74
C ASP A 22 17.80 -17.07 15.58
N GLN A 23 17.34 -16.89 14.34
CA GLN A 23 18.17 -17.10 13.16
C GLN A 23 19.38 -16.14 13.14
N ALA A 24 19.17 -14.85 13.47
CA ALA A 24 20.22 -13.84 13.45
C ALA A 24 21.29 -14.10 14.53
N GLY A 25 20.89 -14.53 15.72
CA GLY A 25 21.78 -14.92 16.82
C GLY A 25 22.60 -16.15 16.48
N LEU A 26 22.01 -17.17 15.86
CA LEU A 26 22.76 -18.33 15.38
C LEU A 26 23.78 -17.94 14.31
N ASP A 27 23.37 -17.15 13.31
CA ASP A 27 24.25 -16.71 12.24
C ASP A 27 25.40 -15.85 12.77
N PHE A 28 25.13 -14.96 13.73
CA PHE A 28 26.16 -14.17 14.41
C PHE A 28 27.25 -15.05 15.05
N TRP A 29 26.85 -16.05 15.84
CA TRP A 29 27.81 -16.94 16.50
C TRP A 29 28.55 -17.85 15.51
N LEU A 30 27.83 -18.39 14.53
CA LEU A 30 28.41 -19.25 13.51
C LEU A 30 29.41 -18.49 12.65
N ASP A 31 29.12 -17.25 12.28
CA ASP A 31 30.04 -16.41 11.50
C ASP A 31 31.26 -15.99 12.31
N ALA A 32 31.11 -15.71 13.61
CA ALA A 32 32.25 -15.48 14.49
C ALA A 32 33.19 -16.70 14.56
N ILE A 33 32.64 -17.91 14.59
CA ILE A 33 33.42 -19.15 14.59
C ILE A 33 34.04 -19.42 13.20
N ARG A 34 33.27 -19.26 12.12
CA ARG A 34 33.74 -19.47 10.73
C ARG A 34 34.87 -18.52 10.35
N ASN A 35 34.86 -17.31 10.90
CA ASN A 35 35.88 -16.28 10.66
C ASN A 35 37.04 -16.31 11.69
N ASP A 36 37.16 -17.39 12.48
CA ASP A 36 38.21 -17.58 13.51
C ASP A 36 38.27 -16.45 14.57
N VAL A 37 37.17 -15.70 14.76
CA VAL A 37 37.06 -14.64 15.80
C VAL A 37 36.77 -15.26 17.17
N SER A 38 36.00 -16.34 17.20
CA SER A 38 35.55 -17.04 18.41
C SER A 38 35.74 -18.55 18.28
N THR A 39 35.89 -19.25 19.41
CA THR A 39 35.75 -20.71 19.50
C THR A 39 34.39 -21.07 20.11
N LEU A 40 33.98 -22.33 20.04
CA LEU A 40 32.72 -22.77 20.68
C LEU A 40 32.74 -22.50 22.19
N GLU A 41 33.90 -22.66 22.84
CA GLU A 41 34.10 -22.37 24.26
C GLU A 41 33.95 -20.87 24.56
N SER A 42 34.50 -19.99 23.72
CA SER A 42 34.32 -18.55 23.92
C SER A 42 32.88 -18.10 23.63
N VAL A 43 32.17 -18.79 22.74
CA VAL A 43 30.72 -18.57 22.54
C VAL A 43 29.96 -18.99 23.79
N ALA A 44 30.22 -20.16 24.36
CA ALA A 44 29.59 -20.59 25.61
C ALA A 44 29.84 -19.61 26.76
N LEU A 45 31.06 -19.07 26.87
CA LEU A 45 31.36 -17.97 27.79
C LEU A 45 30.50 -16.74 27.50
N GLY A 46 30.34 -16.36 26.22
CA GLY A 46 29.47 -15.26 25.79
C GLY A 46 28.03 -15.40 26.27
N PHE A 47 27.45 -16.61 26.25
CA PHE A 47 26.12 -16.86 26.82
C PHE A 47 26.09 -16.55 28.31
N THR A 48 27.08 -17.00 29.10
CA THR A 48 27.10 -16.71 30.55
C THR A 48 27.26 -15.23 30.89
N LEU A 49 27.72 -14.42 29.93
CA LEU A 49 27.89 -12.98 30.08
C LEU A 49 26.69 -12.19 29.52
N SER A 50 25.72 -12.84 28.88
CA SER A 50 24.56 -12.15 28.29
C SER A 50 23.63 -11.63 29.38
N GLU A 51 22.94 -10.52 29.09
CA GLU A 51 21.94 -9.95 30.00
C GLU A 51 20.82 -10.96 30.30
N GLU A 52 20.45 -11.77 29.32
CA GLU A 52 19.44 -12.81 29.47
C GLU A 52 19.88 -13.90 30.45
N TYR A 53 21.11 -14.40 30.33
CA TYR A 53 21.65 -15.36 31.29
C TYR A 53 21.74 -14.77 32.69
N GLN A 54 22.19 -13.51 32.81
CA GLN A 54 22.26 -12.82 34.10
C GLN A 54 20.86 -12.58 34.70
N GLY A 55 19.85 -12.35 33.86
CA GLY A 55 18.45 -12.27 34.29
C GLY A 55 17.92 -13.61 34.81
N LEU A 56 18.29 -14.72 34.14
CA LEU A 56 17.86 -16.06 34.53
C LEU A 56 18.56 -16.59 35.79
N TYR A 57 19.86 -16.34 35.93
CA TYR A 57 20.71 -17.00 36.93
C TYR A 57 21.40 -16.06 37.92
N GLY A 58 21.31 -14.75 37.71
CA GLY A 58 21.99 -13.75 38.53
C GLY A 58 21.60 -13.85 40.00
N GLY A 59 22.57 -14.20 40.86
CA GLY A 59 22.36 -14.33 42.30
C GLY A 59 21.72 -15.63 42.76
N LEU A 60 21.43 -16.58 41.85
CA LEU A 60 20.96 -17.91 42.23
C LEU A 60 22.06 -18.74 42.93
N PRO A 61 21.69 -19.61 43.88
CA PRO A 61 22.57 -20.66 44.37
C PRO A 61 23.05 -21.58 43.24
N VAL A 62 24.27 -22.11 43.36
CA VAL A 62 24.85 -23.00 42.34
C VAL A 62 23.99 -24.25 42.10
N GLU A 63 23.32 -24.74 43.15
CA GLU A 63 22.41 -25.88 43.11
C GLU A 63 21.20 -25.61 42.21
N GLU A 64 20.60 -24.41 42.32
CA GLU A 64 19.44 -24.02 41.51
C GLU A 64 19.83 -23.75 40.06
N PHE A 65 21.00 -23.15 39.84
CA PHE A 65 21.58 -22.97 38.50
C PHE A 65 21.78 -24.32 37.81
N VAL A 66 22.48 -25.26 38.47
CA VAL A 66 22.73 -26.60 37.92
C VAL A 66 21.42 -27.33 37.66
N ALA A 67 20.45 -27.28 38.59
CA ALA A 67 19.16 -27.93 38.42
C ALA A 67 18.39 -27.39 37.21
N THR A 68 18.44 -26.08 36.97
CA THR A 68 17.79 -25.47 35.81
C THR A 68 18.45 -25.86 34.49
N VAL A 69 19.79 -25.80 34.39
CA VAL A 69 20.53 -26.27 33.21
C VAL A 69 20.28 -27.75 32.96
N TYR A 70 20.23 -28.56 34.02
CA TYR A 70 19.93 -29.99 33.94
C TYR A 70 18.55 -30.24 33.33
N ARG A 71 17.52 -29.52 33.80
CA ARG A 71 16.16 -29.62 33.26
C ARG A 71 16.09 -29.15 31.80
N ASN A 72 16.80 -28.09 31.46
CA ASN A 72 16.86 -27.59 30.09
C ASN A 72 17.45 -28.64 29.12
N VAL A 73 18.58 -29.26 29.50
CA VAL A 73 19.26 -30.26 28.66
C VAL A 73 18.50 -31.58 28.61
N LEU A 74 17.97 -32.03 29.75
CA LEU A 74 17.49 -33.41 29.94
C LEU A 74 15.97 -33.55 30.02
N GLY A 75 15.23 -32.45 30.11
CA GLY A 75 13.77 -32.45 30.20
C GLY A 75 13.22 -33.08 31.49
N ARG A 76 14.06 -33.22 32.53
CA ARG A 76 13.71 -33.82 33.82
C ARG A 76 14.50 -33.18 34.95
N ASP A 77 13.95 -33.20 36.17
CA ASP A 77 14.70 -32.76 37.34
C ASP A 77 15.91 -33.69 37.62
N PRO A 78 17.03 -33.16 38.14
CA PRO A 78 18.17 -33.97 38.50
C PRO A 78 17.87 -34.88 39.68
N ASP A 79 18.40 -36.09 39.66
CA ASP A 79 18.49 -36.91 40.86
C ASP A 79 19.55 -36.35 41.83
N GLU A 80 19.45 -36.75 43.11
CA GLU A 80 20.31 -36.22 44.18
C GLU A 80 21.81 -36.45 43.90
N GLU A 81 22.16 -37.60 43.33
CA GLU A 81 23.55 -37.96 43.01
C GLU A 81 24.09 -37.13 41.84
N GLY A 82 23.30 -36.99 40.77
CA GLY A 82 23.64 -36.19 39.59
C GLY A 82 23.76 -34.70 39.92
N LEU A 83 22.84 -34.14 40.70
CA LEU A 83 22.93 -32.75 41.15
C LEU A 83 24.20 -32.53 41.99
N ALA A 84 24.45 -33.40 42.97
CA ALA A 84 25.63 -33.31 43.82
C ALA A 84 26.93 -33.44 43.02
N PHE A 85 26.97 -34.30 41.99
CA PHE A 85 28.11 -34.43 41.10
C PHE A 85 28.44 -33.10 40.41
N TRP A 86 27.49 -32.51 39.69
CA TRP A 86 27.71 -31.27 38.94
C TRP A 86 28.02 -30.06 39.84
N VAL A 87 27.34 -29.96 40.99
CA VAL A 87 27.62 -28.91 41.98
C VAL A 87 29.05 -29.04 42.53
N ASN A 88 29.50 -30.26 42.83
CA ASN A 88 30.86 -30.49 43.30
C ASN A 88 31.91 -30.20 42.22
N GLU A 89 31.65 -30.52 40.95
CA GLU A 89 32.56 -30.22 39.84
C GLU A 89 32.74 -28.71 39.67
N ILE A 90 31.67 -27.92 39.81
CA ILE A 90 31.73 -26.45 39.80
C ILE A 90 32.41 -25.92 41.07
N GLY A 91 32.01 -26.40 42.25
CA GLY A 91 32.54 -25.94 43.54
C GLY A 91 34.03 -26.22 43.74
N ASN A 92 34.54 -27.31 43.16
CA ASN A 92 35.96 -27.66 43.15
C ASN A 92 36.74 -26.98 42.00
N GLY A 93 36.07 -26.25 41.11
CA GLY A 93 36.68 -25.58 39.96
C GLY A 93 37.19 -26.52 38.88
N VAL A 94 36.66 -27.75 38.81
CA VAL A 94 36.99 -28.72 37.75
C VAL A 94 36.32 -28.31 36.44
N ILE A 95 35.09 -27.83 36.53
CA ILE A 95 34.37 -27.16 35.44
C ILE A 95 33.90 -25.77 35.89
N SER A 96 33.66 -24.89 34.94
CA SER A 96 33.07 -23.57 35.15
C SER A 96 31.65 -23.52 34.57
N ALA A 97 30.88 -22.49 34.92
CA ALA A 97 29.51 -22.32 34.43
C ALA A 97 29.42 -22.36 32.89
N ASP A 98 30.38 -21.77 32.18
CA ASP A 98 30.48 -21.74 30.72
C ASP A 98 30.84 -23.09 30.07
N THR A 99 31.35 -24.06 30.83
CA THR A 99 31.66 -25.40 30.33
C THR A 99 30.66 -26.47 30.77
N LEU A 100 29.71 -26.12 31.65
CA LEU A 100 28.74 -27.05 32.22
C LEU A 100 27.93 -27.78 31.15
N VAL A 101 27.29 -27.07 30.21
CA VAL A 101 26.43 -27.69 29.19
C VAL A 101 27.22 -28.66 28.32
N ALA A 102 28.41 -28.25 27.86
CA ALA A 102 29.26 -29.09 27.03
C ALA A 102 29.74 -30.35 27.78
N SER A 103 30.19 -30.20 29.03
CA SER A 103 30.59 -31.32 29.89
C SER A 103 29.42 -32.26 30.17
N MET A 104 28.22 -31.71 30.42
CA MET A 104 27.01 -32.49 30.65
C MET A 104 26.67 -33.33 29.44
N ILE A 105 26.53 -32.72 28.26
CA ILE A 105 26.21 -33.42 26.99
C ILE A 105 27.22 -34.53 26.71
N ASN A 106 28.52 -34.27 26.87
CA ASN A 106 29.57 -35.27 26.62
C ASN A 106 29.56 -36.46 27.59
N SER A 107 28.81 -36.38 28.70
CA SER A 107 28.74 -37.41 29.73
C SER A 107 27.43 -38.22 29.72
N LEU A 108 26.49 -37.89 28.83
CA LEU A 108 25.15 -38.48 28.83
C LEU A 108 25.12 -39.94 28.39
N GLY A 109 24.16 -40.69 28.96
CA GLY A 109 23.75 -41.99 28.44
C GLY A 109 22.88 -41.86 27.18
N GLU A 110 22.66 -42.97 26.47
CA GLU A 110 21.95 -43.00 25.17
C GLU A 110 20.55 -42.35 25.20
N VAL A 111 19.79 -42.55 26.28
CA VAL A 111 18.44 -41.97 26.42
C VAL A 111 18.50 -40.46 26.59
N ASP A 112 19.37 -39.98 27.47
CA ASP A 112 19.55 -38.56 27.78
C ASP A 112 20.16 -37.82 26.57
N GLN A 113 21.12 -38.43 25.87
CA GLN A 113 21.68 -37.90 24.62
C GLN A 113 20.59 -37.70 23.56
N ARG A 114 19.68 -38.68 23.42
CA ARG A 114 18.56 -38.56 22.49
C ARG A 114 17.58 -37.43 22.87
N THR A 115 17.38 -37.15 24.17
CA THR A 115 16.55 -36.01 24.60
C THR A 115 17.12 -34.68 24.09
N ILE A 116 18.41 -34.43 24.32
CA ILE A 116 19.03 -33.18 23.86
C ILE A 116 19.11 -33.11 22.33
N ASP A 117 19.38 -34.24 21.65
CA ASP A 117 19.39 -34.29 20.18
C ASP A 117 17.99 -33.96 19.60
N ASN A 118 16.92 -34.51 20.20
CA ASN A 118 15.55 -34.21 19.82
C ASN A 118 15.20 -32.74 20.07
N LYS A 119 15.57 -32.18 21.24
CA LYS A 119 15.38 -30.76 21.54
C LYS A 119 16.09 -29.88 20.52
N ILE A 120 17.34 -30.19 20.17
CA ILE A 120 18.11 -29.45 19.16
C ILE A 120 17.44 -29.55 17.77
N PHE A 121 16.95 -30.73 17.39
CA PHE A 121 16.25 -30.91 16.12
C PHE A 121 14.98 -30.05 16.03
N VAL A 122 14.13 -30.10 17.07
CA VAL A 122 12.92 -29.29 17.16
C VAL A 122 13.27 -27.81 17.17
N ALA A 123 14.26 -27.40 17.96
CA ALA A 123 14.70 -26.03 18.08
C ALA A 123 15.19 -25.46 16.73
N ASN A 124 16.01 -26.20 16.00
CA ASN A 124 16.45 -25.78 14.65
C ASN A 124 15.28 -25.67 13.67
N THR A 125 14.33 -26.62 13.75
CA THR A 125 13.13 -26.60 12.89
C THR A 125 12.29 -25.37 13.16
N TYR A 126 12.05 -25.04 14.43
CA TYR A 126 11.37 -23.83 14.83
C TYR A 126 12.11 -22.57 14.39
N THR A 127 13.42 -22.46 14.62
CA THR A 127 14.18 -21.26 14.24
C THR A 127 14.03 -20.94 12.75
N VAL A 128 14.08 -21.96 11.90
CA VAL A 128 13.89 -21.81 10.45
C VAL A 128 12.42 -21.47 10.11
N ALA A 129 11.47 -22.15 10.73
CA ALA A 129 10.04 -21.96 10.45
C ALA A 129 9.52 -20.58 10.92
N ALA A 130 10.01 -20.09 12.06
CA ALA A 130 9.58 -18.85 12.65
C ALA A 130 10.07 -17.63 11.86
N GLY A 131 11.32 -17.65 11.39
CA GLY A 131 11.91 -16.52 10.67
C GLY A 131 11.76 -15.21 11.47
N ASP A 132 11.21 -14.18 10.83
CA ASP A 132 10.94 -12.88 11.45
C ASP A 132 9.87 -12.93 12.55
N ASN A 133 9.06 -13.99 12.60
CA ASN A 133 8.05 -14.21 13.65
C ASN A 133 8.64 -14.90 14.90
N TYR A 134 9.96 -15.04 15.00
CA TYR A 134 10.62 -15.62 16.16
C TYR A 134 10.28 -14.86 17.45
N THR A 135 9.97 -15.60 18.53
CA THR A 135 9.83 -15.04 19.87
C THR A 135 10.54 -15.94 20.89
N PRO A 136 11.22 -15.38 21.92
CA PRO A 136 11.85 -16.19 22.97
C PRO A 136 10.86 -17.11 23.70
N ALA A 137 9.61 -16.66 23.89
CA ALA A 137 8.55 -17.42 24.54
C ALA A 137 8.15 -18.66 23.72
N ALA A 138 7.90 -18.52 22.42
CA ALA A 138 7.65 -19.66 21.55
C ALA A 138 8.88 -20.57 21.42
N GLY A 139 10.08 -19.99 21.34
CA GLY A 139 11.33 -20.74 21.37
C GLY A 139 11.54 -21.56 22.63
N ALA A 140 11.04 -21.10 23.79
CA ALA A 140 11.06 -21.86 25.04
C ALA A 140 9.96 -22.94 25.04
N ARG A 141 8.74 -22.57 24.63
CA ARG A 141 7.58 -23.48 24.64
C ARG A 141 7.81 -24.70 23.74
N ILE A 142 8.32 -24.50 22.53
CA ILE A 142 8.49 -25.55 21.52
C ILE A 142 9.49 -26.63 21.96
N VAL A 143 10.44 -26.31 22.83
CA VAL A 143 11.43 -27.28 23.33
C VAL A 143 11.10 -27.84 24.71
N ALA A 144 10.12 -27.27 25.42
CA ALA A 144 9.87 -27.56 26.85
C ALA A 144 9.62 -29.06 27.10
N ASP A 145 8.64 -29.63 26.39
CA ASP A 145 8.16 -31.01 26.60
C ASP A 145 8.86 -32.06 25.73
N VAL A 146 9.84 -31.64 24.92
CA VAL A 146 10.60 -32.54 24.05
C VAL A 146 11.48 -33.45 24.90
N SER A 147 11.34 -34.76 24.68
CA SER A 147 12.01 -35.83 25.42
C SER A 147 12.66 -36.85 24.47
N SER A 148 13.21 -37.94 25.01
CA SER A 148 13.73 -39.05 24.22
C SER A 148 12.67 -39.84 23.42
N ASP A 149 11.37 -39.61 23.69
CA ASP A 149 10.25 -40.23 22.98
C ASP A 149 9.97 -39.50 21.64
N PRO A 150 10.01 -40.19 20.48
CA PRO A 150 9.63 -39.61 19.19
C PRO A 150 8.25 -38.94 19.18
N ALA A 151 7.28 -39.41 19.99
CA ALA A 151 5.96 -38.79 20.07
C ALA A 151 6.02 -37.35 20.59
N SER A 152 6.97 -37.04 21.49
CA SER A 152 7.17 -35.67 21.99
C SER A 152 7.74 -34.72 20.93
N VAL A 153 8.52 -35.25 19.98
CA VAL A 153 9.00 -34.47 18.82
C VAL A 153 7.84 -34.18 17.88
N SER A 154 7.01 -35.17 17.58
CA SER A 154 5.80 -34.97 16.75
C SER A 154 4.86 -33.95 17.38
N ALA A 155 4.58 -34.06 18.68
CA ALA A 155 3.74 -33.10 19.40
C ALA A 155 4.32 -31.68 19.34
N ALA A 156 5.64 -31.52 19.51
CA ALA A 156 6.27 -30.21 19.36
C ALA A 156 6.14 -29.67 17.93
N LEU A 157 6.39 -30.48 16.90
CA LEU A 157 6.26 -30.03 15.51
C LEU A 157 4.82 -29.67 15.13
N GLU A 158 3.82 -30.34 15.71
CA GLU A 158 2.39 -29.96 15.54
C GLU A 158 2.13 -28.53 16.06
N MET A 159 2.85 -28.05 17.08
CA MET A 159 2.72 -26.68 17.60
C MET A 159 3.09 -25.60 16.57
N LEU A 160 3.93 -25.95 15.58
CA LEU A 160 4.28 -25.04 14.47
C LEU A 160 3.11 -24.84 13.50
N GLU A 161 2.21 -25.80 13.44
CA GLU A 161 1.11 -25.86 12.48
C GLU A 161 -0.23 -25.45 13.12
N ASP A 162 -0.41 -25.73 14.42
CA ASP A 162 -1.68 -25.56 15.13
C ASP A 162 -1.84 -24.21 15.86
N GLY A 163 -0.80 -23.37 15.92
CA GLY A 163 -0.87 -22.04 16.54
C GLY A 163 -0.79 -22.03 18.07
N SER A 164 -0.45 -23.14 18.71
CA SER A 164 -0.23 -23.21 20.17
C SER A 164 1.05 -22.51 20.63
N LEU A 165 1.89 -22.03 19.70
CA LEU A 165 3.09 -21.27 20.06
C LEU A 165 2.75 -19.80 20.34
N PRO A 166 3.24 -19.23 21.46
CA PRO A 166 3.06 -17.82 21.79
C PRO A 166 3.42 -16.87 20.63
N GLY A 167 2.43 -16.14 20.14
CA GLY A 167 2.61 -15.18 19.05
C GLY A 167 2.64 -15.78 17.64
N ALA A 168 2.52 -17.10 17.50
CA ALA A 168 2.44 -17.76 16.21
C ALA A 168 0.97 -18.00 15.85
N VAL A 169 0.51 -17.35 14.78
CA VAL A 169 -0.86 -17.51 14.29
C VAL A 169 -0.82 -18.14 12.90
N PRO A 170 -1.36 -19.36 12.75
CA PRO A 170 -1.36 -20.07 11.46
C PRO A 170 -2.12 -19.26 10.41
N GLY A 171 -1.48 -18.92 9.29
CA GLY A 171 -2.09 -18.16 8.19
C GLY A 171 -2.07 -16.63 8.32
N LEU A 172 -1.56 -16.06 9.42
CA LEU A 172 -1.68 -14.61 9.68
C LEU A 172 -0.91 -13.76 8.67
N ALA A 173 0.24 -14.24 8.19
CA ALA A 173 0.99 -13.56 7.14
C ALA A 173 0.21 -13.48 5.81
N LEU A 174 -0.60 -14.51 5.50
CA LEU A 174 -1.45 -14.50 4.30
C LEU A 174 -2.64 -13.56 4.49
N PHE A 175 -3.24 -13.54 5.68
CA PHE A 175 -4.30 -12.60 6.03
C PHE A 175 -3.81 -11.15 5.93
N ASN A 176 -2.66 -10.83 6.54
CA ASN A 176 -2.06 -9.50 6.47
C ASN A 176 -1.65 -9.08 5.05
N ALA A 177 -1.35 -10.04 4.17
CA ALA A 177 -1.05 -9.76 2.76
C ALA A 177 -2.28 -9.27 1.98
N ILE A 178 -3.50 -9.64 2.39
CA ILE A 178 -4.75 -9.12 1.81
C ILE A 178 -4.85 -7.63 2.13
N ALA A 179 -4.85 -7.28 3.42
CA ALA A 179 -4.95 -5.88 3.86
C ALA A 179 -3.83 -4.99 3.26
N ALA A 180 -2.61 -5.52 3.13
CA ALA A 180 -1.52 -4.81 2.47
C ALA A 180 -1.78 -4.56 0.98
N ALA A 181 -2.28 -5.57 0.24
CA ALA A 181 -2.61 -5.42 -1.17
C ALA A 181 -3.79 -4.46 -1.40
N GLU A 182 -4.81 -4.52 -0.54
CA GLU A 182 -5.95 -3.60 -0.57
C GLU A 182 -5.52 -2.16 -0.29
N ALA A 183 -4.64 -1.94 0.69
CA ALA A 183 -4.10 -0.61 0.98
C ALA A 183 -3.27 -0.04 -0.18
N GLU A 184 -2.49 -0.89 -0.87
CA GLU A 184 -1.75 -0.47 -2.09
C GLU A 184 -2.70 -0.10 -3.24
N LEU A 185 -3.78 -0.87 -3.43
CA LEU A 185 -4.80 -0.61 -4.45
C LEU A 185 -5.52 0.72 -4.18
N ALA A 186 -6.03 0.91 -2.97
CA ALA A 186 -6.73 2.13 -2.56
C ALA A 186 -5.82 3.36 -2.65
N GLY A 187 -4.58 3.26 -2.15
CA GLY A 187 -3.60 4.35 -2.24
C GLY A 187 -3.26 4.75 -3.68
N TYR A 188 -3.30 3.81 -4.62
CA TYR A 188 -3.13 4.13 -6.04
C TYR A 188 -4.38 4.83 -6.62
N GLY A 189 -5.59 4.41 -6.24
CA GLY A 189 -6.84 5.07 -6.61
C GLY A 189 -6.92 6.52 -6.11
N GLU A 190 -6.54 6.78 -4.84
CA GLU A 190 -6.47 8.12 -4.25
C GLU A 190 -5.46 9.02 -4.98
N GLN A 191 -4.30 8.45 -5.34
CA GLN A 191 -3.30 9.18 -6.13
C GLN A 191 -3.87 9.60 -7.49
N LEU A 192 -4.57 8.70 -8.18
CA LEU A 192 -5.17 8.99 -9.47
C LEU A 192 -6.31 10.01 -9.38
N ALA A 193 -7.10 10.03 -8.31
CA ALA A 193 -8.10 11.08 -8.09
C ALA A 193 -7.46 12.47 -7.96
N THR A 194 -6.22 12.54 -7.45
CA THR A 194 -5.45 13.79 -7.38
C THR A 194 -4.86 14.19 -8.74
N ASP A 195 -4.26 13.23 -9.45
CA ASP A 195 -3.57 13.48 -10.72
C ASP A 195 -4.56 13.67 -11.89
N PHE A 196 -5.72 13.01 -11.83
CA PHE A 196 -6.77 13.01 -12.85
C PHE A 196 -8.16 13.19 -12.21
N PRO A 197 -8.50 14.39 -11.69
CA PRO A 197 -9.79 14.63 -11.02
C PRO A 197 -11.01 14.32 -11.90
N ASP A 198 -10.89 14.49 -13.22
CA ASP A 198 -11.98 14.21 -14.17
C ASP A 198 -12.30 12.70 -14.31
N TRP A 199 -11.44 11.82 -13.78
CA TRP A 199 -11.68 10.37 -13.81
C TRP A 199 -12.51 9.91 -12.60
N ASP A 200 -12.47 10.63 -11.48
CA ASP A 200 -13.29 10.36 -10.29
C ASP A 200 -14.71 10.87 -10.54
N ALA A 201 -15.56 10.02 -11.12
CA ALA A 201 -16.86 10.43 -11.63
C ALA A 201 -17.91 10.56 -10.53
N ASP A 202 -17.69 9.95 -9.36
CA ASP A 202 -18.59 10.00 -8.21
C ASP A 202 -18.11 10.93 -7.08
N ASP A 203 -17.00 11.63 -7.29
CA ASP A 203 -16.35 12.55 -6.35
C ASP A 203 -16.06 11.87 -4.99
N SER A 204 -15.73 10.57 -5.02
CA SER A 204 -15.45 9.79 -3.82
C SER A 204 -14.09 10.14 -3.20
N GLY A 205 -13.19 10.74 -3.97
CA GLY A 205 -11.79 10.95 -3.62
C GLY A 205 -10.89 9.78 -4.02
N GLU A 206 -11.41 8.78 -4.73
CA GLU A 206 -10.69 7.60 -5.20
C GLU A 206 -11.14 7.24 -6.62
N VAL A 207 -10.19 7.09 -7.56
CA VAL A 207 -10.50 6.54 -8.89
C VAL A 207 -10.52 5.02 -8.80
N SER A 208 -11.63 4.40 -9.19
CA SER A 208 -11.74 2.94 -9.33
C SER A 208 -11.14 2.41 -10.63
N LEU A 209 -10.86 1.10 -10.70
CA LEU A 209 -10.45 0.43 -11.94
C LEU A 209 -11.49 0.61 -13.06
N THR A 210 -12.78 0.67 -12.72
CA THR A 210 -13.86 0.86 -13.71
C THR A 210 -13.79 2.25 -14.33
N GLU A 211 -13.50 3.28 -13.54
CA GLU A 211 -13.35 4.65 -14.01
C GLU A 211 -12.09 4.83 -14.85
N ALA A 212 -10.96 4.30 -14.39
CA ALA A 212 -9.72 4.32 -15.17
C ALA A 212 -9.90 3.60 -16.53
N GLN A 213 -10.62 2.47 -16.56
CA GLN A 213 -10.97 1.80 -17.81
C GLN A 213 -11.92 2.64 -18.67
N GLY A 214 -12.88 3.36 -18.06
CA GLY A 214 -13.76 4.29 -18.75
C GLY A 214 -13.02 5.44 -19.43
N ALA A 215 -11.98 5.97 -18.79
CA ALA A 215 -11.10 6.98 -19.38
C ALA A 215 -10.31 6.42 -20.58
N LEU A 216 -9.76 5.22 -20.45
CA LEU A 216 -9.06 4.53 -21.54
C LEU A 216 -10.00 4.25 -22.73
N ASP A 217 -11.20 3.73 -22.46
CA ASP A 217 -12.21 3.44 -23.47
C ASP A 217 -12.63 4.72 -24.22
N SER A 218 -12.74 5.84 -23.51
CA SER A 218 -13.03 7.15 -24.10
C SER A 218 -11.91 7.61 -25.03
N ALA A 219 -10.64 7.50 -24.60
CA ALA A 219 -9.50 7.85 -25.46
C ALA A 219 -9.42 6.95 -26.72
N ILE A 220 -9.69 5.65 -26.57
CA ILE A 220 -9.75 4.71 -27.69
C ILE A 220 -10.90 5.07 -28.65
N ALA A 221 -12.06 5.46 -28.12
CA ALA A 221 -13.21 5.87 -28.93
C ALA A 221 -12.91 7.14 -29.74
N VAL A 222 -12.25 8.13 -29.12
CA VAL A 222 -11.76 9.34 -29.82
C VAL A 222 -10.83 8.94 -30.96
N ARG A 223 -9.82 8.10 -30.68
CA ARG A 223 -8.87 7.64 -31.71
C ARG A 223 -9.57 6.89 -32.86
N ALA A 224 -10.57 6.07 -32.55
CA ALA A 224 -11.33 5.31 -33.54
C ALA A 224 -12.21 6.19 -34.44
N ALA A 225 -12.65 7.35 -33.96
CA ALA A 225 -13.45 8.30 -34.74
C ALA A 225 -12.61 9.05 -35.79
N ILE A 226 -11.31 9.27 -35.52
CA ILE A 226 -10.40 10.02 -36.39
C ILE A 226 -10.05 9.21 -37.64
N GLY A 227 -10.11 9.88 -38.81
CA GLY A 227 -9.68 9.30 -40.08
C GLY A 227 -10.46 8.04 -40.52
N GLY A 228 -11.66 7.82 -39.96
CA GLY A 228 -12.42 6.59 -40.20
C GLY A 228 -11.80 5.34 -39.56
N GLY A 229 -10.99 5.50 -38.51
CA GLY A 229 -10.30 4.42 -37.81
C GLY A 229 -9.04 3.91 -38.53
N GLU A 230 -8.56 4.64 -39.53
CA GLU A 230 -7.29 4.32 -40.18
C GLU A 230 -6.11 4.50 -39.22
N THR A 231 -5.12 3.62 -39.35
CA THR A 231 -3.90 3.72 -38.54
C THR A 231 -3.06 4.91 -38.97
N THR A 232 -2.23 5.40 -38.05
CA THR A 232 -1.36 6.56 -38.26
C THR A 232 -0.37 6.34 -39.42
N ASN A 233 0.03 5.10 -39.67
CA ASN A 233 0.82 4.74 -40.86
C ASN A 233 0.04 4.90 -42.18
N VAL A 234 -1.26 4.57 -42.18
CA VAL A 234 -2.12 4.76 -43.36
C VAL A 234 -2.36 6.25 -43.61
N LEU A 235 -2.61 7.02 -42.55
CA LEU A 235 -2.79 8.47 -42.61
C LEU A 235 -1.50 9.17 -43.10
N ALA A 236 -0.33 8.73 -42.63
CA ALA A 236 0.95 9.24 -43.12
C ALA A 236 1.15 8.97 -44.63
N ALA A 237 0.81 7.76 -45.11
CA ALA A 237 0.88 7.45 -46.54
C ALA A 237 -0.12 8.27 -47.39
N ARG A 238 -1.28 8.63 -46.81
CA ARG A 238 -2.24 9.54 -47.44
C ARG A 238 -1.68 10.96 -47.54
N LEU A 239 -1.01 11.45 -46.50
CA LEU A 239 -0.31 12.73 -46.51
C LEU A 239 0.77 12.76 -47.60
N ASP A 240 1.64 11.75 -47.67
CA ASP A 240 2.67 11.63 -48.73
C ASP A 240 2.05 11.75 -50.13
N THR A 241 0.91 11.09 -50.34
CA THR A 241 0.18 11.14 -51.62
C THR A 241 -0.41 12.53 -51.88
N ALA A 242 -0.98 13.17 -50.86
CA ALA A 242 -1.55 14.51 -50.96
C ALA A 242 -0.46 15.56 -51.25
N GLU A 243 0.70 15.47 -50.61
CA GLU A 243 1.87 16.32 -50.86
C GLU A 243 2.39 16.19 -52.29
N ALA A 244 2.50 14.97 -52.80
CA ALA A 244 2.93 14.73 -54.18
C ALA A 244 1.93 15.33 -55.19
N ASN A 245 0.63 15.19 -54.95
CA ASN A 245 -0.41 15.78 -55.79
C ASN A 245 -0.39 17.31 -55.73
N TYR A 246 -0.25 17.88 -54.53
CA TYR A 246 -0.11 19.31 -54.30
C TYR A 246 1.11 19.88 -55.04
N ALA A 247 2.29 19.25 -54.93
CA ALA A 247 3.51 19.70 -55.59
C ALA A 247 3.35 19.76 -57.12
N ASN A 248 2.71 18.75 -57.71
CA ASN A 248 2.44 18.70 -59.14
C ASN A 248 1.44 19.80 -59.58
N ALA A 249 0.34 19.97 -58.84
CA ALA A 249 -0.67 20.97 -59.16
C ALA A 249 -0.14 22.41 -58.99
N ARG A 250 0.66 22.64 -57.93
CA ARG A 250 1.37 23.90 -57.69
C ARG A 250 2.28 24.28 -58.85
N ALA A 251 3.10 23.34 -59.33
CA ALA A 251 3.98 23.58 -60.47
C ALA A 251 3.19 23.98 -61.73
N ALA A 252 2.03 23.35 -61.98
CA ALA A 252 1.16 23.67 -63.10
C ALA A 252 0.49 25.05 -62.96
N ALA A 253 0.08 25.45 -61.75
CA ALA A 253 -0.51 26.75 -61.46
C ALA A 253 0.51 27.89 -61.59
N VAL A 254 1.71 27.72 -61.02
CA VAL A 254 2.81 28.70 -61.10
C VAL A 254 3.25 28.94 -62.56
N ALA A 255 3.16 27.94 -63.43
CA ALA A 255 3.49 28.06 -64.84
C ALA A 255 2.49 28.94 -65.64
N GLN A 256 1.31 29.25 -65.11
CA GLN A 256 0.35 30.15 -65.74
C GLN A 256 0.80 31.61 -65.64
N GLN A 257 0.33 32.47 -66.56
CA GLN A 257 0.59 33.91 -66.47
C GLN A 257 0.00 34.49 -65.18
N GLY A 258 0.84 35.15 -64.37
CA GLY A 258 0.43 35.67 -63.05
C GLY A 258 0.36 34.61 -61.94
N GLY A 259 0.56 33.34 -62.27
CA GLY A 259 0.41 32.22 -61.33
C GLY A 259 1.37 32.29 -60.15
N ASN A 260 2.64 32.68 -60.38
CA ASN A 260 3.62 32.80 -59.30
C ASN A 260 3.18 33.77 -58.19
N GLN A 261 2.58 34.91 -58.57
CA GLN A 261 2.11 35.89 -57.58
C GLN A 261 0.89 35.35 -56.82
N ALA A 262 -0.13 34.87 -57.55
CA ALA A 262 -1.37 34.37 -56.95
C ALA A 262 -1.12 33.18 -55.99
N VAL A 263 -0.24 32.26 -56.36
CA VAL A 263 0.14 31.11 -55.53
C VAL A 263 0.90 31.55 -54.28
N THR A 264 1.87 32.46 -54.39
CA THR A 264 2.61 32.95 -53.22
C THR A 264 1.72 33.71 -52.24
N GLU A 265 0.79 34.54 -52.73
CA GLU A 265 -0.16 35.26 -51.88
C GLU A 265 -1.11 34.30 -51.14
N TYR A 266 -1.61 33.27 -51.83
CA TYR A 266 -2.43 32.23 -51.21
C TYR A 266 -1.65 31.40 -50.18
N GLU A 267 -0.42 30.98 -50.49
CA GLU A 267 0.43 30.22 -49.56
C GLU A 267 0.74 31.01 -48.29
N ALA A 268 1.04 32.31 -48.43
CA ALA A 268 1.28 33.17 -47.27
C ALA A 268 0.03 33.31 -46.39
N ALA A 269 -1.17 33.37 -46.99
CA ALA A 269 -2.41 33.42 -46.23
C ALA A 269 -2.71 32.09 -45.50
N VAL A 270 -2.47 30.95 -46.18
CA VAL A 270 -2.64 29.62 -45.57
C VAL A 270 -1.63 29.40 -44.45
N GLU A 271 -0.36 29.75 -44.64
CA GLU A 271 0.67 29.65 -43.59
C GLU A 271 0.32 30.51 -42.36
N ALA A 272 -0.33 31.66 -42.54
CA ALA A 272 -0.79 32.49 -41.44
C ALA A 272 -1.99 31.86 -40.70
N SER A 273 -2.92 31.20 -41.41
CA SER A 273 -4.05 30.48 -40.81
C SER A 273 -3.57 29.25 -40.03
N LEU A 274 -2.68 28.43 -40.60
CA LEU A 274 -2.12 27.24 -39.94
C LEU A 274 -1.20 27.55 -38.74
N ALA A 275 -0.81 28.82 -38.54
CA ALA A 275 0.00 29.22 -37.38
C ALA A 275 -0.84 29.52 -36.14
N LEU A 276 -2.17 29.41 -36.24
CA LEU A 276 -3.11 29.65 -35.16
C LEU A 276 -3.69 28.31 -34.67
N GLU A 277 -3.82 28.15 -33.36
CA GLU A 277 -4.41 26.98 -32.72
C GLU A 277 -5.82 27.34 -32.21
N GLU A 278 -6.79 26.43 -32.36
CA GLU A 278 -8.13 26.61 -31.77
C GLU A 278 -8.05 26.64 -30.23
N ASN A 279 -8.99 27.33 -29.60
CA ASN A 279 -9.08 27.32 -28.14
C ASN A 279 -9.47 25.94 -27.61
N ASP A 280 -8.94 25.57 -26.44
CA ASP A 280 -9.40 24.39 -25.71
C ASP A 280 -10.86 24.58 -25.23
N PRO A 281 -11.79 23.69 -25.60
CA PRO A 281 -13.19 23.77 -25.15
C PRO A 281 -13.36 23.80 -23.62
N ALA A 282 -12.47 23.17 -22.86
CA ALA A 282 -12.51 23.18 -21.39
C ALA A 282 -12.15 24.57 -20.83
N ASP A 283 -11.15 25.24 -21.43
CA ASP A 283 -10.79 26.62 -21.08
C ASP A 283 -11.93 27.59 -21.39
N GLU A 284 -12.61 27.41 -22.51
CA GLU A 284 -13.79 28.21 -22.86
C GLU A 284 -14.93 28.02 -21.87
N ALA A 285 -15.23 26.76 -21.50
CA ALA A 285 -16.26 26.45 -20.52
C ALA A 285 -15.93 27.00 -19.12
N ALA A 286 -14.67 26.87 -18.68
CA ALA A 286 -14.19 27.41 -17.42
C ALA A 286 -14.25 28.95 -17.40
N ALA A 287 -13.82 29.60 -18.48
CA ALA A 287 -13.89 31.05 -18.63
C ALA A 287 -15.35 31.54 -18.60
N GLN A 288 -16.26 30.84 -19.28
CA GLN A 288 -17.69 31.14 -19.25
C GLN A 288 -18.28 31.03 -17.84
N ALA A 289 -18.02 29.92 -17.13
CA ALA A 289 -18.55 29.69 -15.79
C ALA A 289 -18.00 30.72 -14.79
N GLY A 290 -16.68 30.91 -14.78
CA GLY A 290 -15.99 31.83 -13.90
C GLY A 290 -16.40 33.29 -14.12
N PHE A 291 -16.51 33.72 -15.38
CA PHE A 291 -16.92 35.08 -15.73
C PHE A 291 -18.37 35.38 -15.33
N ASN A 292 -19.29 34.43 -15.59
CA ASN A 292 -20.70 34.59 -15.19
C ASN A 292 -20.85 34.71 -13.67
N ALA A 293 -20.07 33.96 -12.88
CA ALA A 293 -20.04 34.07 -11.42
C ALA A 293 -19.48 35.44 -10.96
N ALA A 294 -18.46 35.95 -11.63
CA ALA A 294 -17.85 37.25 -11.32
C ALA A 294 -18.82 38.42 -11.56
N ILE A 295 -19.59 38.42 -12.65
CA ILE A 295 -20.58 39.47 -12.92
C ILE A 295 -21.80 39.38 -12.00
N GLY A 296 -22.21 38.18 -11.58
CA GLY A 296 -23.38 37.98 -10.72
C GLY A 296 -23.26 38.47 -9.27
N SER A 297 -22.04 38.73 -8.77
CA SER A 297 -21.75 38.89 -7.33
C SER A 297 -21.50 40.33 -6.84
N SER A 298 -22.16 41.34 -7.42
CA SER A 298 -22.02 42.78 -7.12
C SER A 298 -20.83 43.48 -7.82
N ALA A 299 -20.54 43.11 -9.07
CA ALA A 299 -19.53 43.76 -9.89
C ALA A 299 -19.91 45.22 -10.24
N THR A 300 -18.92 46.11 -10.30
CA THR A 300 -19.06 47.49 -10.81
C THR A 300 -19.34 47.55 -12.32
N VAL A 301 -19.20 46.42 -13.02
CA VAL A 301 -19.44 46.23 -14.45
C VAL A 301 -20.54 45.19 -14.62
N SER A 302 -21.55 45.54 -15.41
CA SER A 302 -22.70 44.69 -15.75
C SER A 302 -22.84 44.55 -17.26
N TYR A 303 -23.56 43.54 -17.73
CA TYR A 303 -23.90 43.42 -19.15
C TYR A 303 -24.57 44.68 -19.70
N ALA A 304 -25.47 45.31 -18.94
CA ALA A 304 -26.11 46.58 -19.32
C ALA A 304 -25.13 47.77 -19.45
N SER A 305 -24.01 47.78 -18.71
CA SER A 305 -22.98 48.82 -18.89
C SER A 305 -22.02 48.51 -20.04
N LEU A 306 -21.84 47.23 -20.39
CA LEU A 306 -21.06 46.82 -21.56
C LEU A 306 -21.83 47.05 -22.86
N ASP A 307 -23.15 46.84 -22.84
CA ASP A 307 -24.10 47.16 -23.93
C ASP A 307 -23.91 48.61 -24.44
N ALA A 308 -23.69 49.55 -23.53
CA ALA A 308 -23.49 50.96 -23.87
C ALA A 308 -22.17 51.25 -24.64
N LEU A 309 -21.23 50.30 -24.70
CA LEU A 309 -19.95 50.43 -25.39
C LEU A 309 -19.95 49.88 -26.81
N THR A 310 -21.01 49.18 -27.22
CA THR A 310 -21.07 48.51 -28.53
C THR A 310 -22.32 48.90 -29.29
N SER A 311 -22.34 48.59 -30.59
CA SER A 311 -23.53 48.74 -31.44
C SER A 311 -24.53 47.56 -31.33
N ALA A 312 -24.15 46.48 -30.63
CA ALA A 312 -24.94 45.28 -30.38
C ALA A 312 -25.27 45.09 -28.89
N ALA A 313 -26.38 44.42 -28.61
CA ALA A 313 -26.83 44.20 -27.24
C ALA A 313 -25.98 43.13 -26.53
N VAL A 314 -25.20 43.55 -25.52
CA VAL A 314 -24.47 42.62 -24.64
C VAL A 314 -25.35 42.29 -23.44
N THR A 315 -25.87 41.06 -23.39
CA THR A 315 -26.82 40.62 -22.35
C THR A 315 -26.29 39.47 -21.48
N ASP A 316 -25.25 38.80 -21.92
CA ASP A 316 -24.65 37.63 -21.28
C ASP A 316 -23.20 37.39 -21.78
N TYR A 317 -22.57 36.33 -21.27
CA TYR A 317 -21.25 35.88 -21.72
C TYR A 317 -21.21 35.65 -23.23
N ALA A 318 -22.19 34.94 -23.79
CA ALA A 318 -22.19 34.55 -25.20
C ALA A 318 -22.21 35.77 -26.14
N THR A 319 -23.01 36.78 -25.80
CA THR A 319 -23.10 38.04 -26.54
C THR A 319 -21.86 38.91 -26.38
N LEU A 320 -21.21 38.91 -25.20
CA LEU A 320 -19.90 39.56 -25.01
C LEU A 320 -18.82 38.87 -25.84
N TYR A 321 -18.73 37.55 -25.74
CA TYR A 321 -17.76 36.75 -26.47
C TYR A 321 -17.90 36.96 -27.96
N ALA A 322 -19.14 36.87 -28.49
CA ALA A 322 -19.43 37.16 -29.89
C ALA A 322 -19.04 38.60 -30.29
N ALA A 323 -19.31 39.61 -29.46
CA ALA A 323 -18.90 40.99 -29.77
C ALA A 323 -17.38 41.16 -29.84
N LEU A 324 -16.64 40.41 -29.01
CA LEU A 324 -15.17 40.43 -28.99
C LEU A 324 -14.55 39.63 -30.14
N SER A 325 -15.16 38.51 -30.56
CA SER A 325 -14.66 37.65 -31.63
C SER A 325 -15.17 38.02 -33.03
N ASP A 326 -16.21 38.86 -33.15
CA ASP A 326 -16.76 39.26 -34.45
C ASP A 326 -15.82 40.24 -35.19
N PRO A 327 -15.34 39.91 -36.40
CA PRO A 327 -14.50 40.80 -37.21
C PRO A 327 -15.23 42.08 -37.64
N ALA A 328 -16.57 42.11 -37.65
CA ALA A 328 -17.35 43.30 -37.97
C ALA A 328 -17.37 44.34 -36.84
N THR A 329 -17.09 43.95 -35.59
CA THR A 329 -16.99 44.90 -34.47
C THR A 329 -15.84 45.88 -34.71
N ALA A 330 -16.01 47.16 -34.39
CA ALA A 330 -14.93 48.12 -34.57
C ALA A 330 -13.79 47.84 -33.58
N SER A 331 -12.52 47.94 -34.03
CA SER A 331 -11.37 47.66 -33.15
C SER A 331 -11.32 48.56 -31.90
N ALA A 332 -11.87 49.78 -31.99
CA ALA A 332 -12.01 50.67 -30.83
C ALA A 332 -13.09 50.18 -29.85
N GLU A 333 -14.25 49.71 -30.34
CA GLU A 333 -15.31 49.13 -29.49
C GLU A 333 -14.81 47.87 -28.78
N ARG A 334 -14.07 46.99 -29.49
CA ARG A 334 -13.42 45.82 -28.86
C ARG A 334 -12.44 46.23 -27.76
N ALA A 335 -11.59 47.23 -28.01
CA ALA A 335 -10.63 47.70 -27.01
C ALA A 335 -11.33 48.24 -25.75
N ASP A 336 -12.43 48.98 -25.92
CA ASP A 336 -13.24 49.49 -24.80
C ASP A 336 -13.88 48.34 -24.00
N LEU A 337 -14.37 47.29 -24.66
CA LEU A 337 -14.91 46.09 -24.01
C LEU A 337 -13.84 45.34 -23.20
N VAL A 338 -12.66 45.09 -23.80
CA VAL A 338 -11.54 44.40 -23.14
C VAL A 338 -11.09 45.18 -21.91
N GLU A 339 -10.93 46.50 -22.02
CA GLU A 339 -10.56 47.35 -20.89
C GLU A 339 -11.61 47.29 -19.78
N ALA A 340 -12.91 47.34 -20.14
CA ALA A 340 -14.01 47.30 -19.18
C ALA A 340 -14.06 46.00 -18.37
N VAL A 341 -13.68 44.86 -18.96
CA VAL A 341 -13.68 43.56 -18.27
C VAL A 341 -12.32 43.18 -17.67
N SER A 342 -11.25 43.92 -17.96
CA SER A 342 -9.87 43.59 -17.54
C SER A 342 -9.68 43.48 -16.03
N GLY A 343 -10.47 44.20 -15.24
CA GLY A 343 -10.44 44.19 -13.78
C GLY A 343 -11.31 43.11 -13.12
N LEU A 344 -12.02 42.30 -13.91
CA LEU A 344 -12.87 41.21 -13.42
C LEU A 344 -12.12 39.89 -13.44
N SER A 345 -12.41 39.02 -12.47
CA SER A 345 -11.99 37.62 -12.53
C SER A 345 -12.47 36.99 -13.84
N PHE A 346 -11.60 36.24 -14.50
CA PHE A 346 -11.82 35.63 -15.83
C PHE A 346 -11.97 36.61 -17.00
N GLY A 347 -12.14 37.93 -16.79
CA GLY A 347 -12.36 38.88 -17.88
C GLY A 347 -11.20 38.96 -18.89
N GLN A 348 -9.96 38.87 -18.43
CA GLN A 348 -8.79 38.79 -19.31
C GLN A 348 -8.72 37.47 -20.09
N GLN A 349 -9.16 36.36 -19.48
CA GLN A 349 -9.18 35.06 -20.15
C GLN A 349 -10.22 35.04 -21.26
N VAL A 350 -11.44 35.54 -20.99
CA VAL A 350 -12.50 35.71 -22.00
C VAL A 350 -12.02 36.56 -23.17
N ALA A 351 -11.36 37.68 -22.89
CA ALA A 351 -10.81 38.56 -23.92
C ALA A 351 -9.72 37.89 -24.76
N ALA A 352 -8.87 37.06 -24.15
CA ALA A 352 -7.81 36.35 -24.85
C ALA A 352 -8.37 35.26 -25.79
N LEU A 353 -9.30 34.43 -25.29
CA LEU A 353 -9.97 33.39 -26.08
C LEU A 353 -10.71 33.98 -27.29
N ALA A 354 -11.52 35.03 -27.07
CA ALA A 354 -12.24 35.69 -28.15
C ALA A 354 -11.31 36.38 -29.17
N ALA A 355 -10.16 36.89 -28.72
CA ALA A 355 -9.16 37.47 -29.61
C ALA A 355 -8.46 36.41 -30.48
N ASN A 356 -8.26 35.19 -29.96
CA ASN A 356 -7.73 34.08 -30.73
C ASN A 356 -8.71 33.64 -31.83
N ASP A 357 -10.00 33.46 -31.49
CA ASP A 357 -11.05 33.14 -32.47
C ASP A 357 -11.20 34.21 -33.56
N LEU A 358 -11.07 35.48 -33.18
CA LEU A 358 -11.05 36.58 -34.14
C LEU A 358 -9.86 36.45 -35.09
N ALA A 359 -8.66 36.15 -34.58
CA ALA A 359 -7.47 35.99 -35.40
C ALA A 359 -7.63 34.83 -36.40
N ILE A 360 -8.21 33.71 -35.97
CA ILE A 360 -8.53 32.56 -36.84
C ILE A 360 -9.51 32.99 -37.93
N THR A 361 -10.61 33.64 -37.55
CA THR A 361 -11.63 34.13 -38.49
C THR A 361 -11.05 35.11 -39.52
N GLU A 362 -10.19 36.03 -39.09
CA GLU A 362 -9.52 36.99 -39.97
C GLU A 362 -8.52 36.31 -40.91
N ALA A 363 -7.78 35.30 -40.44
CA ALA A 363 -6.86 34.52 -41.25
C ALA A 363 -7.59 33.71 -42.33
N ASP A 364 -8.71 33.06 -42.00
CA ASP A 364 -9.54 32.32 -42.95
C ASP A 364 -10.19 33.22 -44.00
N ALA A 365 -10.61 34.42 -43.59
CA ALA A 365 -11.08 35.44 -44.52
C ALA A 365 -9.96 35.88 -45.48
N ALA A 366 -8.71 35.99 -45.00
CA ALA A 366 -7.56 36.31 -45.84
C ALA A 366 -7.26 35.19 -46.84
N VAL A 367 -7.34 33.92 -46.44
CA VAL A 367 -7.23 32.76 -47.35
C VAL A 367 -8.29 32.87 -48.44
N THR A 368 -9.56 33.02 -48.06
CA THR A 368 -10.70 33.16 -48.99
C THR A 368 -10.50 34.30 -49.98
N ALA A 369 -9.98 35.45 -49.53
CA ALA A 369 -9.73 36.61 -50.37
C ALA A 369 -8.69 36.34 -51.49
N THR A 370 -7.75 35.42 -51.27
CA THR A 370 -6.71 35.07 -52.25
C THR A 370 -7.15 34.02 -53.27
N GLU A 371 -8.19 33.22 -52.98
CA GLU A 371 -8.68 32.15 -53.87
C GLU A 371 -9.15 32.67 -55.24
N GLY A 372 -9.70 33.88 -55.29
CA GLY A 372 -10.18 34.50 -56.52
C GLY A 372 -9.07 34.69 -57.57
N ALA A 373 -7.86 35.05 -57.12
CA ALA A 373 -6.71 35.20 -58.01
C ALA A 373 -6.21 33.84 -58.51
N VAL A 374 -6.27 32.81 -57.67
CA VAL A 374 -5.86 31.45 -58.01
C VAL A 374 -6.84 30.79 -58.97
N THR A 375 -8.15 30.92 -58.74
CA THR A 375 -9.20 30.38 -59.63
C THR A 375 -9.17 31.02 -61.03
N ALA A 376 -8.73 32.27 -61.14
CA ALA A 376 -8.54 32.95 -62.43
C ALA A 376 -7.45 32.30 -63.32
N LEU A 377 -6.60 31.42 -62.76
CA LEU A 377 -5.61 30.62 -63.50
C LEU A 377 -6.24 29.42 -64.26
N GLY A 378 -7.57 29.25 -64.19
CA GLY A 378 -8.30 28.18 -64.87
C GLY A 378 -8.13 26.82 -64.18
N SER A 379 -8.16 25.74 -64.97
CA SER A 379 -8.15 24.37 -64.41
C SER A 379 -6.91 24.04 -63.59
N ALA A 380 -5.75 24.65 -63.90
CA ALA A 380 -4.54 24.50 -63.11
C ALA A 380 -4.69 25.11 -61.70
N GLY A 381 -5.29 26.30 -61.60
CA GLY A 381 -5.57 26.95 -60.33
C GLY A 381 -6.62 26.22 -59.49
N THR A 382 -7.73 25.80 -60.11
CA THR A 382 -8.74 24.99 -59.41
C THR A 382 -8.19 23.67 -58.90
N SER A 383 -7.34 22.99 -59.69
CA SER A 383 -6.67 21.77 -59.25
C SER A 383 -5.72 22.03 -58.08
N TYR A 384 -4.97 23.13 -58.11
CA TYR A 384 -4.06 23.51 -57.04
C TYR A 384 -4.80 23.76 -55.72
N LEU A 385 -5.87 24.56 -55.72
CA LEU A 385 -6.71 24.78 -54.53
C LEU A 385 -7.24 23.47 -53.96
N ALA A 386 -7.80 22.60 -54.81
CA ALA A 386 -8.33 21.31 -54.37
C ALA A 386 -7.25 20.41 -53.74
N THR A 387 -6.04 20.37 -54.33
CA THR A 387 -4.93 19.58 -53.76
C THR A 387 -4.32 20.23 -52.52
N SER A 388 -4.37 21.56 -52.39
CA SER A 388 -3.93 22.27 -51.20
C SER A 388 -4.84 21.94 -50.01
N GLN A 389 -6.15 22.04 -50.20
CA GLN A 389 -7.12 21.64 -49.17
C GLN A 389 -6.98 20.16 -48.80
N ALA A 390 -6.83 19.28 -49.79
CA ALA A 390 -6.65 17.85 -49.52
C ALA A 390 -5.35 17.55 -48.76
N ARG A 391 -4.29 18.33 -48.97
CA ARG A 391 -3.05 18.24 -48.19
C ARG A 391 -3.27 18.68 -46.75
N ILE A 392 -3.89 19.83 -46.52
CA ILE A 392 -4.18 20.36 -45.17
C ILE A 392 -4.99 19.33 -44.38
N VAL A 393 -6.11 18.87 -44.93
CA VAL A 393 -6.96 17.84 -44.29
C VAL A 393 -6.19 16.55 -43.97
N ALA A 394 -5.22 16.16 -44.80
CA ALA A 394 -4.40 14.98 -44.53
C ALA A 394 -3.32 15.22 -43.46
N MET A 395 -2.85 16.45 -43.30
CA MET A 395 -1.95 16.86 -42.22
C MET A 395 -2.70 16.83 -40.89
N ASP A 396 -3.82 17.54 -40.80
CA ASP A 396 -4.63 17.65 -39.57
C ASP A 396 -5.07 16.27 -39.08
N LEU A 397 -5.61 15.43 -39.97
CA LEU A 397 -6.01 14.05 -39.62
C LEU A 397 -4.85 13.20 -39.08
N LEU A 398 -3.64 13.42 -39.56
CA LEU A 398 -2.47 12.69 -39.09
C LEU A 398 -2.05 13.19 -37.70
N GLU A 399 -2.07 14.49 -37.49
CA GLU A 399 -1.77 15.15 -36.21
C GLU A 399 -2.78 14.73 -35.13
N ASP A 400 -4.08 14.89 -35.39
CA ASP A 400 -5.17 14.43 -34.50
C ASP A 400 -4.99 12.95 -34.12
N ALA A 401 -4.66 12.11 -35.11
CA ALA A 401 -4.47 10.68 -34.88
C ALA A 401 -3.23 10.39 -34.03
N GLN A 402 -2.16 11.15 -34.18
CA GLN A 402 -0.94 11.02 -33.38
C GLN A 402 -1.17 11.47 -31.94
N GLU A 403 -1.91 12.56 -31.73
CA GLU A 403 -2.29 13.04 -30.41
C GLU A 403 -3.20 12.05 -29.68
N ALA A 404 -4.23 11.55 -30.38
CA ALA A 404 -5.12 10.54 -29.81
C ALA A 404 -4.40 9.21 -29.53
N ASP A 405 -3.46 8.79 -30.37
CA ASP A 405 -2.59 7.64 -30.09
C ASP A 405 -1.72 7.88 -28.85
N ALA A 406 -1.17 9.09 -28.69
CA ALA A 406 -0.37 9.46 -27.52
C ALA A 406 -1.21 9.47 -26.24
N ALA A 407 -2.45 9.95 -26.29
CA ALA A 407 -3.38 9.91 -25.17
C ALA A 407 -3.69 8.47 -24.73
N VAL A 408 -4.01 7.57 -25.69
CA VAL A 408 -4.20 6.15 -25.39
C VAL A 408 -2.94 5.53 -24.77
N ALA A 409 -1.76 5.84 -25.33
CA ALA A 409 -0.48 5.33 -24.83
C ALA A 409 -0.11 5.85 -23.43
N ALA A 410 -0.59 7.05 -23.05
CA ALA A 410 -0.38 7.61 -21.72
C ALA A 410 -1.29 6.95 -20.66
N ILE A 411 -2.54 6.63 -21.02
CA ILE A 411 -3.54 6.07 -20.11
C ILE A 411 -3.36 4.55 -19.91
N GLN A 412 -3.02 3.82 -20.98
CA GLN A 412 -2.86 2.36 -20.93
C GLN A 412 -1.98 1.84 -19.77
N PRO A 413 -0.75 2.35 -19.54
CA PRO A 413 0.09 1.84 -18.46
C PRO A 413 -0.50 2.09 -17.06
N ILE A 414 -1.30 3.15 -16.90
CA ILE A 414 -1.99 3.46 -15.64
C ILE A 414 -3.03 2.37 -15.35
N VAL A 415 -3.85 2.02 -16.34
CA VAL A 415 -4.86 0.96 -16.24
C VAL A 415 -4.23 -0.42 -16.05
N ASP A 416 -3.10 -0.69 -16.73
CA ASP A 416 -2.36 -1.95 -16.59
C ASP A 416 -1.80 -2.11 -15.16
N GLN A 417 -1.29 -1.03 -14.56
CA GLN A 417 -0.83 -1.02 -13.17
C GLN A 417 -1.99 -1.24 -12.20
N PHE A 418 -3.11 -0.53 -12.38
CA PHE A 418 -4.32 -0.70 -11.57
C PHE A 418 -4.81 -2.16 -11.61
N SER A 419 -4.92 -2.72 -12.81
CA SER A 419 -5.29 -4.12 -13.04
C SER A 419 -4.29 -5.12 -12.46
N SER A 420 -3.03 -4.71 -12.23
CA SER A 420 -2.03 -5.55 -11.57
C SER A 420 -2.19 -5.55 -10.06
N LEU A 421 -2.54 -4.41 -9.47
CA LEU A 421 -2.80 -4.28 -8.02
C LEU A 421 -4.09 -5.01 -7.65
N ASP A 422 -5.15 -4.86 -8.44
CA ASP A 422 -6.40 -5.61 -8.29
C ASP A 422 -6.18 -7.13 -8.30
N ARG A 423 -5.38 -7.63 -9.25
CA ARG A 423 -4.96 -9.03 -9.27
C ARG A 423 -4.09 -9.45 -8.08
N ALA A 424 -3.35 -8.52 -7.47
CA ALA A 424 -2.57 -8.83 -6.28
C ALA A 424 -3.47 -9.09 -5.07
N VAL A 425 -4.56 -8.32 -4.94
CA VAL A 425 -5.64 -8.57 -3.95
C VAL A 425 -6.24 -9.95 -4.19
N ASP A 426 -6.73 -10.24 -5.40
CA ASP A 426 -7.28 -11.56 -5.77
C ASP A 426 -6.30 -12.71 -5.44
N THR A 427 -5.01 -12.50 -5.69
CA THR A 427 -3.95 -13.49 -5.43
C THR A 427 -3.77 -13.72 -3.94
N ALA A 428 -3.76 -12.66 -3.12
CA ALA A 428 -3.66 -12.75 -1.68
C ALA A 428 -4.88 -13.46 -1.07
N GLU A 429 -6.09 -13.09 -1.49
CA GLU A 429 -7.34 -13.75 -1.07
C GLU A 429 -7.36 -15.24 -1.47
N THR A 430 -6.94 -15.54 -2.70
CA THR A 430 -6.85 -16.94 -3.18
C THR A 430 -5.82 -17.73 -2.37
N ALA A 431 -4.68 -17.14 -2.03
CA ALA A 431 -3.66 -17.80 -1.22
C ALA A 431 -4.18 -18.09 0.19
N PHE A 432 -4.84 -17.13 0.83
CA PHE A 432 -5.41 -17.29 2.16
C PHE A 432 -6.56 -18.31 2.18
N SER A 433 -7.51 -18.24 1.24
CA SER A 433 -8.60 -19.21 1.13
C SER A 433 -8.10 -20.62 0.81
N THR A 434 -7.05 -20.76 -0.02
CA THR A 434 -6.38 -22.06 -0.27
C THR A 434 -5.75 -22.61 1.01
N TYR A 435 -5.11 -21.74 1.81
CA TYR A 435 -4.56 -22.12 3.10
C TYR A 435 -5.66 -22.62 4.06
N LEU A 436 -6.77 -21.90 4.22
CA LEU A 436 -7.88 -22.32 5.07
C LEU A 436 -8.49 -23.64 4.60
N ALA A 437 -8.63 -23.83 3.28
CA ALA A 437 -9.13 -25.08 2.72
C ALA A 437 -8.19 -26.29 3.00
N ALA A 438 -6.88 -26.05 3.10
CA ALA A 438 -5.89 -27.06 3.48
C ALA A 438 -5.85 -27.32 5.00
N ASN A 439 -6.32 -26.36 5.81
CA ASN A 439 -6.26 -26.38 7.27
C ASN A 439 -7.67 -26.24 7.87
N PRO A 440 -8.56 -27.23 7.72
CA PRO A 440 -9.97 -27.13 8.12
C PRO A 440 -10.21 -27.02 9.63
N ASN A 441 -9.15 -27.15 10.44
CA ASN A 441 -9.20 -26.94 11.88
C ASN A 441 -8.83 -25.49 12.26
N VAL A 442 -8.40 -24.65 11.33
CA VAL A 442 -8.10 -23.23 11.59
C VAL A 442 -9.27 -22.39 11.10
N ASN A 443 -9.88 -21.61 11.98
CA ASN A 443 -10.94 -20.68 11.63
C ASN A 443 -10.48 -19.25 11.84
N TYR A 444 -10.79 -18.37 10.90
CA TYR A 444 -10.57 -16.93 11.06
C TYR A 444 -11.91 -16.24 11.23
N ASP A 445 -12.07 -15.59 12.37
CA ASP A 445 -13.23 -14.79 12.72
C ASP A 445 -12.82 -13.33 12.76
N GLU A 446 -13.25 -12.59 11.75
CA GLU A 446 -13.15 -11.14 11.75
C GLU A 446 -14.21 -10.56 12.68
N LEU A 447 -13.73 -9.87 13.72
CA LEU A 447 -14.55 -9.30 14.78
C LEU A 447 -15.16 -7.99 14.29
N ASP A 448 -16.49 -7.98 14.18
CA ASP A 448 -17.33 -6.80 13.96
C ASP A 448 -18.00 -6.32 15.27
N ASP A 449 -18.90 -5.35 15.20
CA ASP A 449 -19.70 -4.92 16.37
C ASP A 449 -20.61 -6.08 16.86
N GLY A 450 -20.16 -6.86 17.85
CA GLY A 450 -20.92 -8.06 18.24
C GLY A 450 -20.35 -8.93 19.36
N ALA A 451 -20.59 -10.25 19.25
CA ALA A 451 -20.02 -11.27 20.13
C ALA A 451 -19.59 -12.46 19.27
N ALA A 452 -18.40 -12.99 19.54
CA ALA A 452 -17.85 -14.17 18.87
C ALA A 452 -17.77 -15.37 19.83
N ALA A 453 -17.49 -16.56 19.31
CA ALA A 453 -17.33 -17.75 20.12
C ALA A 453 -16.32 -18.71 19.52
N GLY A 454 -15.38 -19.18 20.35
CA GLY A 454 -14.52 -20.31 20.04
C GLY A 454 -15.32 -21.57 19.72
N SER A 455 -14.77 -22.32 18.77
CA SER A 455 -15.26 -23.54 18.18
C SER A 455 -14.54 -24.75 18.79
N THR A 456 -14.38 -25.84 18.02
CA THR A 456 -13.52 -26.97 18.39
C THR A 456 -12.20 -26.98 17.60
N GLY A 457 -12.06 -26.05 16.66
CA GLY A 457 -10.82 -25.80 15.93
C GLY A 457 -9.97 -24.75 16.64
N ASN A 458 -8.85 -24.39 16.05
CA ASN A 458 -8.02 -23.27 16.46
C ASN A 458 -8.63 -22.00 15.85
N ASP A 459 -9.20 -21.15 16.68
CA ASP A 459 -9.86 -19.93 16.21
C ASP A 459 -8.91 -18.73 16.28
N VAL A 460 -8.88 -17.95 15.21
CA VAL A 460 -8.10 -16.72 15.08
C VAL A 460 -9.08 -15.56 15.00
N PHE A 461 -9.12 -14.77 16.05
CA PHE A 461 -9.94 -13.56 16.13
C PHE A 461 -9.12 -12.36 15.70
N VAL A 462 -9.55 -11.64 14.68
CA VAL A 462 -8.87 -10.47 14.11
C VAL A 462 -9.83 -9.29 14.08
N PHE A 463 -9.33 -8.07 14.31
CA PHE A 463 -10.13 -6.87 14.08
C PHE A 463 -9.87 -6.31 12.69
N ALA A 464 -10.94 -5.97 11.96
CA ALA A 464 -10.86 -5.26 10.67
C ALA A 464 -10.24 -3.86 10.84
N GLU A 465 -10.65 -3.17 11.91
CA GLU A 465 -10.20 -1.84 12.29
C GLU A 465 -9.87 -1.79 13.79
N ALA A 466 -9.07 -0.81 14.23
CA ALA A 466 -8.77 -0.64 15.64
C ALA A 466 -10.07 -0.48 16.46
N PRO A 467 -10.24 -1.21 17.58
CA PRO A 467 -11.47 -1.17 18.36
C PRO A 467 -11.72 0.25 18.89
N THR A 468 -12.92 0.80 18.63
CA THR A 468 -13.17 2.24 18.80
C THR A 468 -13.77 2.64 20.14
N THR A 469 -14.56 1.79 20.81
CA THR A 469 -15.05 1.91 22.23
C THR A 469 -16.01 0.81 22.64
N ALA A 470 -16.53 -0.01 21.72
CA ALA A 470 -17.50 -1.05 22.06
C ALA A 470 -16.85 -2.17 22.90
N ASP A 471 -17.47 -2.51 24.02
CA ASP A 471 -17.12 -3.71 24.78
C ASP A 471 -17.55 -4.94 23.98
N PHE A 472 -16.66 -5.94 23.92
CA PHE A 472 -16.82 -7.15 23.11
C PHE A 472 -16.70 -8.39 23.99
N ALA A 473 -17.28 -9.51 23.56
CA ALA A 473 -17.14 -10.78 24.26
C ALA A 473 -16.82 -11.93 23.29
N ILE A 474 -15.81 -12.72 23.63
CA ILE A 474 -15.46 -13.97 22.97
C ILE A 474 -15.79 -15.12 23.92
N ALA A 475 -16.82 -15.89 23.56
CA ALA A 475 -17.20 -17.08 24.31
C ALA A 475 -16.25 -18.25 24.04
N ASN A 476 -16.07 -19.16 25.00
CA ASN A 476 -15.28 -20.40 24.84
C ASN A 476 -13.82 -20.25 24.37
N PHE A 477 -13.19 -19.09 24.55
CA PHE A 477 -11.80 -18.86 24.18
C PHE A 477 -10.89 -19.84 24.91
N GLY A 478 -10.08 -20.59 24.16
CA GLY A 478 -9.17 -21.61 24.66
C GLY A 478 -9.85 -22.85 25.26
N ALA A 479 -11.19 -22.94 25.21
CA ALA A 479 -11.92 -24.04 25.84
C ALA A 479 -11.81 -25.35 25.05
N GLN A 480 -11.74 -25.26 23.71
CA GLN A 480 -11.58 -26.40 22.80
C GLN A 480 -10.81 -25.95 21.54
N GLY A 481 -9.49 -26.13 21.55
CA GLY A 481 -8.61 -25.64 20.47
C GLY A 481 -7.61 -24.59 20.99
N ASN A 482 -6.64 -24.23 20.15
CA ASN A 482 -5.67 -23.19 20.46
C ASN A 482 -6.11 -21.87 19.83
N ASP A 483 -6.75 -21.03 20.64
CA ASP A 483 -7.33 -19.78 20.16
C ASP A 483 -6.32 -18.63 20.28
N SER A 484 -6.40 -17.70 19.31
CA SER A 484 -5.57 -16.51 19.24
C SER A 484 -6.41 -15.27 18.99
N LEU A 485 -6.08 -14.17 19.67
CA LEU A 485 -6.64 -12.84 19.42
C LEU A 485 -5.54 -11.94 18.87
N VAL A 486 -5.71 -11.44 17.67
CA VAL A 486 -4.78 -10.54 16.99
C VAL A 486 -5.20 -9.10 17.27
N ILE A 487 -4.32 -8.37 17.98
CA ILE A 487 -4.50 -6.95 18.33
C ILE A 487 -3.54 -6.06 17.52
N GLY A 488 -2.52 -6.67 16.90
CA GLY A 488 -1.52 -5.97 16.10
C GLY A 488 -0.43 -5.30 16.94
N GLY A 489 0.55 -4.68 16.26
CA GLY A 489 1.72 -4.06 16.89
C GLY A 489 1.52 -2.60 17.36
N ALA A 490 0.32 -2.04 17.18
CA ALA A 490 0.04 -0.63 17.50
C ALA A 490 -0.06 -0.34 19.01
N PHE A 491 -0.22 -1.39 19.83
CA PHE A 491 -0.44 -1.28 21.26
C PHE A 491 0.71 -1.88 22.06
N ALA A 492 1.18 -1.14 23.06
CA ALA A 492 2.17 -1.65 24.00
C ALA A 492 1.49 -2.50 25.10
N TYR A 493 2.02 -3.69 25.37
CA TYR A 493 1.53 -4.52 26.47
C TYR A 493 2.04 -4.00 27.81
N ASN A 494 1.13 -3.75 28.75
CA ASN A 494 1.46 -3.35 30.11
C ASN A 494 0.97 -4.42 31.11
N GLU A 495 1.92 -5.15 31.71
CA GLU A 495 1.68 -6.15 32.77
C GLU A 495 1.23 -5.54 34.11
N GLY A 496 1.22 -4.20 34.21
CA GLY A 496 0.83 -3.46 35.41
C GLY A 496 -0.68 -3.42 35.64
N ALA A 497 -1.07 -2.93 36.82
CA ALA A 497 -2.46 -2.57 37.05
C ALA A 497 -2.87 -1.50 36.03
N THR A 498 -4.14 -1.48 35.59
CA THR A 498 -4.67 -0.44 34.70
C THR A 498 -4.39 0.97 35.22
N SER A 499 -4.16 1.14 36.54
CA SER A 499 -3.66 2.33 37.25
C SER A 499 -2.21 2.80 36.91
N ALA A 500 -1.49 2.14 36.01
CA ALA A 500 -0.04 2.34 35.78
C ALA A 500 0.35 2.65 34.31
N GLY A 501 -0.61 3.08 33.48
CA GLY A 501 -0.38 3.33 32.05
C GLY A 501 0.44 4.59 31.69
N ASP A 502 0.91 4.65 30.45
CA ASP A 502 1.68 5.75 29.82
C ASP A 502 0.83 6.57 28.84
N ASN A 503 0.74 7.88 29.06
CA ASN A 503 -0.08 8.79 28.25
C ASN A 503 0.47 9.10 26.85
N ASN A 504 1.63 8.57 26.49
CA ASN A 504 2.28 8.85 25.20
C ASN A 504 2.17 7.70 24.21
N VAL A 505 1.68 6.55 24.66
CA VAL A 505 1.62 5.31 23.87
C VAL A 505 0.25 4.70 24.09
N SER A 506 -0.40 4.21 23.04
CA SER A 506 -1.60 3.40 23.22
C SER A 506 -1.21 2.05 23.81
N GLU A 507 -1.80 1.69 24.94
CA GLU A 507 -1.50 0.44 25.63
C GLU A 507 -2.65 -0.57 25.56
N PHE A 508 -2.38 -1.80 26.01
CA PHE A 508 -3.43 -2.70 26.44
C PHE A 508 -3.02 -3.49 27.69
N PHE A 509 -4.02 -3.93 28.43
CA PHE A 509 -3.87 -4.65 29.70
C PHE A 509 -4.63 -5.97 29.67
N ILE A 510 -4.06 -7.02 30.28
CA ILE A 510 -4.75 -8.28 30.53
C ILE A 510 -5.13 -8.31 32.01
N VAL A 511 -6.42 -8.40 32.32
CA VAL A 511 -6.92 -8.43 33.70
C VAL A 511 -7.86 -9.61 33.95
N GLN A 512 -7.86 -10.11 35.18
CA GLN A 512 -8.78 -11.17 35.57
C GLN A 512 -10.16 -10.60 35.93
N GLY A 513 -11.16 -10.90 35.10
CA GLY A 513 -12.56 -10.60 35.36
C GLY A 513 -13.31 -11.77 36.02
N ALA A 514 -14.59 -11.54 36.33
CA ALA A 514 -15.46 -12.54 36.97
C ALA A 514 -15.92 -13.69 36.05
N ALA A 515 -15.92 -13.46 34.73
CA ALA A 515 -16.35 -14.44 33.72
C ALA A 515 -15.17 -15.08 32.95
N GLY A 516 -13.95 -14.63 33.20
CA GLY A 516 -12.74 -15.01 32.47
C GLY A 516 -11.75 -13.83 32.40
N ALA A 517 -10.76 -13.91 31.52
CA ALA A 517 -9.84 -12.82 31.24
C ALA A 517 -10.52 -11.64 30.52
N GLN A 518 -10.02 -10.43 30.70
CA GLN A 518 -10.44 -9.25 29.95
C GLN A 518 -9.22 -8.53 29.38
N ILE A 519 -9.30 -8.21 28.09
CA ILE A 519 -8.31 -7.40 27.38
C ILE A 519 -8.85 -5.97 27.34
N VAL A 520 -8.14 -5.05 27.97
CA VAL A 520 -8.53 -3.63 28.03
C VAL A 520 -7.61 -2.88 27.09
N ILE A 521 -8.13 -2.43 25.96
CA ILE A 521 -7.37 -1.75 24.91
C ILE A 521 -7.67 -0.25 24.99
N GLU A 522 -6.63 0.57 25.05
CA GLU A 522 -6.81 2.02 25.06
C GLU A 522 -7.27 2.53 23.69
N THR A 523 -8.38 3.27 23.66
CA THR A 523 -8.85 3.94 22.43
C THR A 523 -8.28 5.35 22.30
N THR A 524 -7.82 5.92 23.42
CA THR A 524 -6.94 7.10 23.47
C THR A 524 -5.91 6.88 24.58
N PRO A 525 -4.63 7.28 24.44
CA PRO A 525 -3.66 7.11 25.51
C PRO A 525 -4.13 7.78 26.82
N PHE A 526 -4.33 7.02 27.89
CA PHE A 526 -4.91 7.58 29.13
C PHE A 526 -4.11 7.24 30.40
N ALA A 527 -4.11 8.20 31.33
CA ALA A 527 -3.32 8.17 32.57
C ALA A 527 -3.93 7.31 33.66
N SER A 528 -4.54 6.20 33.29
CA SER A 528 -5.19 5.24 34.17
C SER A 528 -6.44 5.66 34.96
N SER A 529 -6.96 6.88 34.77
CA SER A 529 -8.04 7.41 35.62
C SER A 529 -9.47 7.13 35.16
N SER A 530 -9.68 6.68 33.91
CA SER A 530 -11.02 6.47 33.33
C SER A 530 -11.48 5.00 33.35
N VAL A 531 -10.57 4.04 33.49
CA VAL A 531 -10.90 2.61 33.63
C VAL A 531 -11.11 2.26 35.10
N THR A 532 -12.35 1.93 35.47
CA THR A 532 -12.70 1.51 36.84
C THR A 532 -13.02 0.02 36.92
N ALA A 533 -12.32 -0.69 37.79
CA ALA A 533 -12.63 -2.08 38.14
C ALA A 533 -13.78 -2.16 39.14
N GLY A 534 -14.74 -3.04 38.86
CA GLY A 534 -15.79 -3.42 39.79
C GLY A 534 -15.26 -4.24 40.98
N THR A 535 -16.13 -4.48 41.97
CA THR A 535 -15.78 -5.24 43.19
C THR A 535 -15.38 -6.70 42.93
N ASN A 536 -15.70 -7.23 41.76
CA ASN A 536 -15.37 -8.57 41.28
C ASN A 536 -14.14 -8.60 40.36
N GLY A 537 -13.40 -7.49 40.25
CA GLY A 537 -12.23 -7.36 39.37
C GLY A 537 -12.57 -7.04 37.92
N SER A 538 -13.82 -7.21 37.48
CA SER A 538 -14.22 -6.93 36.11
C SER A 538 -14.20 -5.44 35.78
N ILE A 539 -13.67 -5.10 34.61
CA ILE A 539 -13.90 -3.81 33.97
C ILE A 539 -15.24 -3.88 33.23
N THR A 540 -16.12 -2.93 33.48
CA THR A 540 -17.52 -2.96 32.99
C THR A 540 -17.91 -1.82 32.07
N ALA A 541 -17.09 -0.77 31.97
CA ALA A 541 -17.21 0.33 31.00
C ALA A 541 -16.03 1.31 31.15
N SER A 542 -15.52 1.82 30.04
CA SER A 542 -14.57 2.94 29.99
C SER A 542 -14.89 3.85 28.81
N PRO A 543 -14.88 5.19 28.97
CA PRO A 543 -15.02 6.10 27.83
C PRO A 543 -13.79 6.09 26.91
N ASP A 544 -12.63 5.67 27.42
CA ASP A 544 -11.35 5.77 26.73
C ASP A 544 -10.71 4.38 26.47
N ALA A 545 -11.45 3.29 26.70
CA ALA A 545 -10.97 1.93 26.47
C ALA A 545 -12.07 1.03 25.93
N ALA A 546 -11.70 0.10 25.05
CA ALA A 546 -12.53 -1.03 24.65
C ALA A 546 -12.18 -2.24 25.53
N VAL A 547 -13.18 -2.94 26.06
CA VAL A 547 -12.98 -4.15 26.88
C VAL A 547 -13.44 -5.39 26.14
N ILE A 548 -12.50 -6.29 25.85
CA ILE A 548 -12.79 -7.59 25.25
C ILE A 548 -12.80 -8.64 26.36
N THR A 549 -13.94 -9.26 26.62
CA THR A 549 -14.08 -10.32 27.62
C THR A 549 -13.89 -11.69 26.98
N LEU A 550 -12.84 -12.41 27.38
CA LEU A 550 -12.56 -13.79 26.96
C LEU A 550 -13.10 -14.75 28.02
N THR A 551 -14.16 -15.50 27.71
CA THR A 551 -14.70 -16.50 28.64
C THR A 551 -14.17 -17.89 28.28
N GLY A 552 -13.82 -18.70 29.28
CA GLY A 552 -13.22 -20.02 29.07
C GLY A 552 -11.75 -20.10 29.48
N VAL A 553 -11.10 -18.95 29.65
CA VAL A 553 -9.68 -18.81 29.99
C VAL A 553 -9.48 -17.82 31.15
N SER A 554 -8.47 -18.02 31.99
CA SER A 554 -8.00 -17.05 32.98
C SER A 554 -6.82 -16.22 32.48
N ALA A 555 -6.56 -15.09 33.12
CA ALA A 555 -5.53 -14.15 32.67
C ALA A 555 -4.10 -14.74 32.70
N ASP A 556 -3.85 -15.72 33.57
CA ASP A 556 -2.59 -16.45 33.68
C ASP A 556 -2.41 -17.56 32.63
N GLU A 557 -3.48 -17.92 31.92
CA GLU A 557 -3.46 -18.85 30.78
C GLU A 557 -3.27 -18.11 29.44
N LEU A 558 -2.99 -16.80 29.47
CA LEU A 558 -2.77 -15.97 28.29
C LEU A 558 -1.33 -15.48 28.20
N GLN A 559 -0.81 -15.44 26.97
CA GLN A 559 0.46 -14.81 26.67
C GLN A 559 0.31 -13.84 25.51
N PHE A 560 0.95 -12.68 25.64
CA PHE A 560 1.08 -11.74 24.54
C PHE A 560 2.46 -11.84 23.90
N SER A 561 2.49 -11.96 22.57
CA SER A 561 3.72 -11.94 21.79
C SER A 561 3.42 -11.53 20.36
N ASN A 562 4.25 -10.66 19.77
CA ASN A 562 4.10 -10.17 18.38
C ASN A 562 2.71 -9.65 18.01
N GLY A 563 2.03 -8.91 18.91
CA GLY A 563 0.70 -8.35 18.61
C GLY A 563 -0.43 -9.37 18.72
N VAL A 564 -0.16 -10.56 19.27
CA VAL A 564 -1.11 -11.66 19.40
C VAL A 564 -1.21 -12.08 20.85
N ILE A 565 -2.44 -12.26 21.33
CA ILE A 565 -2.75 -12.91 22.60
C ILE A 565 -3.11 -14.37 22.30
N SER A 566 -2.28 -15.30 22.79
CA SER A 566 -2.46 -16.74 22.60
C SER A 566 -2.87 -17.40 23.92
N HIS A 567 -3.77 -18.37 23.84
CA HIS A 567 -4.00 -19.30 24.95
C HIS A 567 -2.80 -20.24 25.11
N VAL A 568 -2.26 -20.35 26.32
CA VAL A 568 -1.17 -21.26 26.68
C VAL A 568 -1.61 -22.15 27.83
N ALA A 569 -1.93 -23.40 27.52
CA ALA A 569 -2.34 -24.42 28.50
C ALA A 569 -1.20 -24.90 29.42
#